data_AF-A0A8J3YH95-F1
#
_entry.id   AF-A0A8J3YH95-F1
#
_cell.length_a   1.000
_cell.length_b   1.000
_cell.length_c   1.000
_cell.angle_alpha   90.00
_cell.angle_beta   90.00
_cell.angle_gamma   90.00
#
_symmetry.space_group_name_H-M   'P 1'
#
loop_
_entity.id
_entity.type
_entity.pdbx_description
1 polymer ?
#
loop_
_entity_poly.entity_id
_entity_poly.type
_entity_poly.pdbx_seq_one_letter_code
_entity_poly.pdbx_strand_id
1 'polypeptide(L)'
;MDPFLRLAVVEANWPERAEDFVGLTLAEQAALFAELLDSDLPEDEPVWEAYWGIRSNLKDAVPEGVADDRIRSLAGVEAFPELSTLYLEDSYVADLRPLSELPLLTKVYLDGPPDVDLTPLLGCPNLKRVHFEQSVTAGAEILRTLAGRGVQVDDLVPYSDGKPFGCANLRLAVLDTLQKVVKLPSTYPFDPYRYDRDNLYRVLAVEITQEQLDTIEALHWLGGGHTTAHLVWEQWDGESDEFHITSLAGIELLRNLRALRVSPLSAIPAEQVAALRARGVSVAEWGVPVVG
;
A
#
# COMPACT_ATOMS: atom_id res chain seq x y z
N MET A 1 26.41 -8.09 13.26
CA MET A 1 25.13 -7.44 12.98
C MET A 1 25.37 -5.97 12.74
N ASP A 2 24.72 -5.39 11.73
CA ASP A 2 24.77 -3.96 11.42
C ASP A 2 24.23 -3.14 12.63
N PRO A 3 24.91 -2.04 13.04
CA PRO A 3 24.48 -1.26 14.22
C PRO A 3 23.13 -0.55 14.01
N PHE A 4 22.80 -0.13 12.79
CA PHE A 4 21.50 0.48 12.47
C PHE A 4 20.42 -0.58 12.34
N LEU A 5 20.75 -1.81 11.92
CA LEU A 5 19.82 -2.93 12.02
C LEU A 5 19.46 -3.23 13.47
N ARG A 6 20.46 -3.21 14.36
CA ARG A 6 20.24 -3.40 15.79
C ARG A 6 19.28 -2.35 16.35
N LEU A 7 19.45 -1.08 15.95
CA LEU A 7 18.54 -0.01 16.32
C LEU A 7 17.13 -0.25 15.77
N ALA A 8 17.00 -0.57 14.49
CA ALA A 8 15.70 -0.83 13.87
C ALA A 8 14.94 -2.01 14.50
N VAL A 9 15.65 -3.08 14.88
CA VAL A 9 15.06 -4.20 15.61
C VAL A 9 14.57 -3.78 17.00
N VAL A 10 15.30 -2.89 17.68
CA VAL A 10 14.86 -2.33 18.97
C VAL A 10 13.63 -1.44 18.76
N GLU A 11 13.70 -0.49 17.82
CA GLU A 11 12.59 0.43 17.51
C GLU A 11 11.32 -0.30 17.08
N ALA A 12 11.44 -1.36 16.29
CA ALA A 12 10.30 -2.10 15.80
C ALA A 12 9.61 -2.97 16.88
N ASN A 13 10.35 -3.33 17.94
CA ASN A 13 9.82 -3.97 19.13
C ASN A 13 9.45 -2.96 20.24
N TRP A 14 9.70 -1.66 20.01
CA TRP A 14 9.52 -0.59 21.00
C TRP A 14 8.10 -0.07 21.25
N PRO A 15 7.06 -0.25 20.40
CA PRO A 15 5.77 0.37 20.69
C PRO A 15 5.09 -0.11 21.98
N GLU A 16 5.68 -1.08 22.72
CA GLU A 16 5.09 -1.63 23.94
C GLU A 16 6.03 -1.77 25.18
N ARG A 17 7.36 -1.54 25.14
CA ARG A 17 8.27 -1.87 26.28
C ARG A 17 9.55 -1.04 26.42
N ALA A 18 9.43 0.20 26.86
CA ALA A 18 10.53 1.15 26.77
C ALA A 18 11.41 1.36 28.01
N GLU A 19 10.93 0.96 29.19
CA GLU A 19 11.47 1.47 30.46
C GLU A 19 12.62 0.62 31.01
N ASP A 20 12.87 -0.54 30.41
CA ASP A 20 13.63 -1.59 31.10
C ASP A 20 15.15 -1.57 30.86
N PHE A 21 15.66 -0.74 29.95
CA PHE A 21 16.97 -0.98 29.32
C PHE A 21 18.11 -0.01 29.66
N VAL A 22 17.94 0.95 30.59
CA VAL A 22 18.99 1.96 30.87
C VAL A 22 19.90 1.54 32.04
N GLY A 23 21.21 1.38 31.76
CA GLY A 23 22.28 1.18 32.77
C GLY A 23 23.22 -0.02 32.56
N LEU A 24 23.03 -0.78 31.48
CA LEU A 24 23.61 -2.11 31.31
C LEU A 24 24.73 -2.14 30.25
N THR A 25 25.80 -2.87 30.53
CA THR A 25 26.89 -3.24 29.61
C THR A 25 26.37 -4.11 28.45
N LEU A 26 27.15 -4.27 27.38
CA LEU A 26 26.74 -5.04 26.19
C LEU A 26 26.35 -6.51 26.50
N ALA A 27 26.93 -7.12 27.54
CA ALA A 27 26.59 -8.46 28.02
C ALA A 27 25.32 -8.45 28.89
N GLU A 28 25.09 -7.38 29.65
CA GLU A 28 23.90 -7.19 30.47
C GLU A 28 22.68 -6.80 29.62
N GLN A 29 22.84 -6.06 28.52
CA GLN A 29 21.79 -5.83 27.54
C GLN A 29 21.37 -7.14 26.84
N ALA A 30 22.32 -8.03 26.56
CA ALA A 30 22.05 -9.36 26.01
C ALA A 30 21.41 -10.32 27.04
N ALA A 31 21.73 -10.17 28.32
CA ALA A 31 21.11 -10.92 29.42
C ALA A 31 19.71 -10.38 29.77
N LEU A 32 19.49 -9.06 29.76
CA LEU A 32 18.19 -8.42 29.93
C LEU A 32 17.26 -8.79 28.76
N PHE A 33 17.79 -8.88 27.53
CA PHE A 33 17.08 -9.46 26.38
C PHE A 33 16.67 -10.93 26.59
N ALA A 34 17.44 -11.70 27.38
CA ALA A 34 17.16 -13.10 27.71
C ALA A 34 16.24 -13.29 28.94
N GLU A 35 16.22 -12.33 29.86
CA GLU A 35 15.40 -12.30 31.08
C GLU A 35 14.01 -11.67 30.85
N LEU A 36 13.88 -10.68 29.95
CA LEU A 36 12.58 -10.15 29.45
C LEU A 36 11.76 -11.15 28.63
N LEU A 37 12.43 -12.19 28.13
CA LEU A 37 11.81 -13.38 27.55
C LEU A 37 11.29 -14.36 28.63
N ASP A 38 11.55 -14.13 29.93
CA ASP A 38 11.17 -15.04 31.04
C ASP A 38 10.62 -14.37 32.34
N SER A 39 10.51 -13.03 32.50
CA SER A 39 9.79 -12.43 33.68
C SER A 39 9.38 -10.94 33.59
N ASP A 40 8.48 -10.50 34.50
CA ASP A 40 7.65 -9.27 34.55
C ASP A 40 8.39 -7.94 34.90
N LEU A 41 7.92 -6.82 34.31
CA LEU A 41 8.48 -5.44 34.35
C LEU A 41 7.88 -4.51 35.43
N PRO A 42 8.51 -3.38 35.84
CA PRO A 42 8.01 -2.46 36.86
C PRO A 42 6.99 -1.42 36.31
N GLU A 43 6.05 -0.99 37.15
CA GLU A 43 4.77 -0.36 36.74
C GLU A 43 4.75 1.19 36.56
N ASP A 44 5.82 1.96 36.83
CA ASP A 44 5.65 3.38 37.24
C ASP A 44 6.44 4.52 36.51
N GLU A 45 7.10 4.35 35.35
CA GLU A 45 7.62 5.50 34.55
C GLU A 45 6.83 5.74 33.23
N PRO A 46 7.05 6.85 32.49
CA PRO A 46 6.45 7.06 31.18
C PRO A 46 7.37 6.58 30.04
N VAL A 47 6.98 5.46 29.43
CA VAL A 47 7.55 4.71 28.30
C VAL A 47 8.27 5.56 27.23
N TRP A 48 7.79 6.75 26.90
CA TRP A 48 8.33 7.51 25.78
C TRP A 48 9.62 8.30 26.09
N GLU A 49 9.95 8.65 27.33
CA GLU A 49 11.24 9.32 27.65
C GLU A 49 12.43 8.35 27.59
N ALA A 50 12.23 7.11 28.07
CA ALA A 50 13.20 6.04 27.96
C ALA A 50 13.48 5.64 26.50
N TYR A 51 12.48 5.74 25.62
CA TYR A 51 12.61 5.53 24.17
C TYR A 51 13.63 6.46 23.52
N TRP A 52 13.46 7.77 23.71
CA TRP A 52 14.30 8.76 23.07
C TRP A 52 15.75 8.70 23.57
N GLY A 53 15.93 8.38 24.86
CA GLY A 53 17.24 8.12 25.43
C GLY A 53 17.94 6.91 24.81
N ILE A 54 17.23 5.77 24.67
CA ILE A 54 17.81 4.53 24.10
C ILE A 54 18.10 4.67 22.61
N ARG A 55 17.20 5.32 21.87
CA ARG A 55 17.40 5.66 20.46
C ARG A 55 18.63 6.56 20.26
N SER A 56 18.79 7.61 21.09
CA SER A 56 19.96 8.48 21.05
C SER A 56 21.25 7.72 21.37
N ASN A 57 21.25 6.92 22.45
CA ASN A 57 22.42 6.17 22.88
C ASN A 57 22.90 5.13 21.84
N LEU A 58 21.96 4.47 21.16
CA LEU A 58 22.28 3.53 20.07
C LEU A 58 22.86 4.26 18.85
N LYS A 59 22.37 5.48 18.55
CA LYS A 59 22.93 6.34 17.50
C LYS A 59 24.32 6.86 17.85
N ASP A 60 24.53 7.26 19.10
CA ASP A 60 25.80 7.77 19.61
C ASP A 60 26.86 6.65 19.78
N ALA A 61 26.43 5.40 19.90
CA ALA A 61 27.30 4.22 19.90
C ALA A 61 27.87 3.88 18.50
N VAL A 62 27.40 4.54 17.44
CA VAL A 62 27.96 4.41 16.09
C VAL A 62 29.26 5.23 16.02
N PRO A 63 30.39 4.65 15.58
CA PRO A 63 31.66 5.38 15.52
C PRO A 63 31.58 6.68 14.70
N GLU A 64 32.16 7.76 15.23
CA GLU A 64 32.30 9.02 14.49
C GLU A 64 32.99 8.78 13.13
N GLY A 65 32.33 9.18 12.04
CA GLY A 65 32.83 9.01 10.67
C GLY A 65 32.05 8.01 9.80
N VAL A 66 31.06 7.30 10.35
CA VAL A 66 30.04 6.60 9.56
C VAL A 66 29.04 7.66 9.06
N ALA A 67 29.21 8.10 7.82
CA ALA A 67 28.51 9.27 7.27
C ALA A 67 27.04 9.00 6.84
N ASP A 68 26.57 7.75 6.90
CA ASP A 68 25.15 7.44 6.68
C ASP A 68 24.60 6.45 7.70
N ASP A 69 23.32 6.61 8.00
CA ASP A 69 22.51 5.87 8.96
C ASP A 69 21.76 4.68 8.34
N ARG A 70 22.22 4.23 7.16
CA ARG A 70 21.53 3.21 6.39
C ARG A 70 21.92 1.82 6.83
N ILE A 71 20.92 0.95 6.97
CA ILE A 71 21.15 -0.48 7.20
C ILE A 71 21.72 -1.07 5.91
N ARG A 72 22.92 -1.64 5.93
CA ARG A 72 23.56 -2.21 4.73
C ARG A 72 23.40 -3.73 4.63
N SER A 73 23.09 -4.39 5.75
CA SER A 73 23.01 -5.84 5.83
C SER A 73 22.02 -6.28 6.90
N LEU A 74 21.20 -7.28 6.58
CA LEU A 74 20.28 -7.94 7.52
C LEU A 74 20.91 -9.11 8.28
N ALA A 75 22.20 -9.39 8.07
CA ALA A 75 22.87 -10.51 8.72
C ALA A 75 22.84 -10.36 10.26
N GLY A 76 22.29 -11.38 10.93
CA GLY A 76 22.09 -11.41 12.37
C GLY A 76 20.66 -11.08 12.81
N VAL A 77 19.76 -10.68 11.91
CA VAL A 77 18.33 -10.48 12.22
C VAL A 77 17.65 -11.79 12.66
N GLU A 78 18.16 -12.94 12.20
CA GLU A 78 17.70 -14.27 12.58
C GLU A 78 17.82 -14.57 14.09
N ALA A 79 18.63 -13.78 14.82
CA ALA A 79 18.74 -13.87 16.27
C ALA A 79 17.53 -13.28 17.02
N PHE A 80 16.55 -12.70 16.31
CA PHE A 80 15.36 -12.05 16.87
C PHE A 80 14.08 -12.75 16.39
N PRO A 81 13.79 -13.97 16.87
CA PRO A 81 12.64 -14.76 16.42
C PRO A 81 11.29 -14.10 16.76
N GLU A 82 11.26 -13.24 17.78
CA GLU A 82 10.08 -12.50 18.22
C GLU A 82 9.79 -11.25 17.37
N LEU A 83 10.68 -10.90 16.42
CA LEU A 83 10.54 -9.71 15.60
C LEU A 83 9.25 -9.75 14.78
N SER A 84 8.31 -8.88 15.11
CA SER A 84 6.98 -8.86 14.48
C SER A 84 6.84 -7.82 13.37
N THR A 85 7.59 -6.73 13.47
CA THR A 85 7.64 -5.62 12.51
C THR A 85 9.10 -5.28 12.26
N LEU A 86 9.45 -4.87 11.05
CA LEU A 86 10.79 -4.38 10.74
C LEU A 86 10.70 -3.17 9.79
N TYR A 87 11.38 -2.09 10.16
CA TYR A 87 11.47 -0.87 9.36
C TYR A 87 12.88 -0.78 8.75
N LEU A 88 12.96 -0.74 7.42
CA LEU A 88 14.16 -0.67 6.59
C LEU A 88 14.04 0.44 5.53
N GLU A 89 13.13 1.40 5.74
CA GLU A 89 13.01 2.61 4.92
C GLU A 89 14.36 3.36 4.91
N ASP A 90 14.67 4.00 3.79
CA ASP A 90 15.93 4.70 3.49
C ASP A 90 17.21 3.84 3.53
N SER A 91 17.12 2.52 3.77
CA SER A 91 18.30 1.67 3.97
C SER A 91 18.83 0.99 2.70
N TYR A 92 18.03 0.87 1.64
CA TYR A 92 18.42 0.25 0.35
C TYR A 92 19.04 -1.15 0.50
N VAL A 93 18.51 -1.98 1.41
CA VAL A 93 19.04 -3.33 1.65
C VAL A 93 18.77 -4.22 0.43
N ALA A 94 19.83 -4.76 -0.17
CA ALA A 94 19.72 -5.61 -1.36
C ALA A 94 19.44 -7.10 -1.04
N ASP A 95 19.89 -7.58 0.13
CA ASP A 95 19.79 -9.00 0.50
C ASP A 95 18.75 -9.22 1.60
N LEU A 96 17.57 -9.70 1.20
CA LEU A 96 16.45 -9.97 2.10
C LEU A 96 16.41 -11.42 2.61
N ARG A 97 17.35 -12.29 2.22
CA ARG A 97 17.38 -13.70 2.63
C ARG A 97 17.33 -13.90 4.15
N PRO A 98 17.96 -13.06 4.99
CA PRO A 98 17.87 -13.23 6.44
C PRO A 98 16.45 -13.08 7.02
N LEU A 99 15.49 -12.53 6.26
CA LEU A 99 14.09 -12.41 6.68
C LEU A 99 13.29 -13.70 6.44
N SER A 100 13.68 -14.51 5.46
CA SER A 100 12.96 -15.75 5.15
C SER A 100 13.08 -16.67 6.36
N GLU A 101 11.95 -17.13 6.90
CA GLU A 101 11.83 -17.98 8.09
C GLU A 101 11.79 -17.27 9.46
N LEU A 102 11.76 -15.93 9.54
CA LEU A 102 11.43 -15.27 10.81
C LEU A 102 9.97 -15.60 11.20
N PRO A 103 9.74 -16.30 12.33
CA PRO A 103 8.47 -16.96 12.59
C PRO A 103 7.35 -15.98 12.92
N LEU A 104 7.65 -14.85 13.57
CA LEU A 104 6.65 -13.86 13.97
C LEU A 104 6.60 -12.62 13.07
N LEU A 105 7.42 -12.55 12.02
CA LEU A 105 7.47 -11.37 11.18
C LEU A 105 6.15 -11.18 10.41
N THR A 106 5.41 -10.15 10.79
CA THR A 106 4.10 -9.80 10.21
C THR A 106 4.13 -8.56 9.34
N LYS A 107 5.08 -7.64 9.57
CA LYS A 107 5.17 -6.39 8.80
C LYS A 107 6.60 -6.09 8.42
N VAL A 108 6.83 -5.72 7.17
CA VAL A 108 8.12 -5.22 6.70
C VAL A 108 7.88 -3.94 5.91
N TYR A 109 8.59 -2.88 6.28
CA TYR A 109 8.66 -1.63 5.53
C TYR A 109 10.08 -1.55 5.00
N LEU A 110 10.27 -1.43 3.69
CA LEU A 110 11.62 -1.46 3.15
C LEU A 110 11.76 -0.59 1.90
N ASP A 111 12.95 -0.01 1.76
CA ASP A 111 13.43 0.52 0.50
C ASP A 111 14.54 -0.35 -0.03
N GLY A 112 14.53 -0.57 -1.33
CA GLY A 112 15.49 -1.44 -1.99
C GLY A 112 16.03 -0.83 -3.27
N PRO A 113 17.16 -1.31 -3.77
CA PRO A 113 17.57 -1.01 -5.13
C PRO A 113 16.49 -1.46 -6.14
N PRO A 114 16.42 -0.87 -7.35
CA PRO A 114 15.44 -1.23 -8.37
C PRO A 114 15.46 -2.70 -8.80
N ASP A 115 16.51 -3.46 -8.51
CA ASP A 115 16.60 -4.89 -8.87
C ASP A 115 16.64 -5.78 -7.61
N VAL A 116 16.13 -5.31 -6.47
CA VAL A 116 16.11 -6.09 -5.22
C VAL A 116 15.31 -7.39 -5.41
N ASP A 117 15.88 -8.51 -4.97
CA ASP A 117 15.19 -9.80 -4.98
C ASP A 117 14.24 -9.89 -3.79
N LEU A 118 12.94 -9.76 -4.07
CA LEU A 118 11.86 -9.88 -3.07
C LEU A 118 11.48 -11.34 -2.76
N THR A 119 12.00 -12.33 -3.50
CA THR A 119 11.66 -13.76 -3.33
C THR A 119 11.75 -14.25 -1.87
N PRO A 120 12.72 -13.82 -1.04
CA PRO A 120 12.78 -14.21 0.37
C PRO A 120 11.52 -13.92 1.18
N LEU A 121 10.77 -12.87 0.84
CA LEU A 121 9.53 -12.49 1.55
C LEU A 121 8.42 -13.54 1.40
N LEU A 122 8.46 -14.36 0.33
CA LEU A 122 7.54 -15.49 0.18
C LEU A 122 7.75 -16.54 1.28
N GLY A 123 8.97 -16.65 1.82
CA GLY A 123 9.33 -17.55 2.91
C GLY A 123 8.86 -17.10 4.29
N CYS A 124 8.35 -15.88 4.45
CA CYS A 124 7.83 -15.38 5.73
C CYS A 124 6.38 -15.86 5.91
N PRO A 125 6.08 -16.84 6.79
CA PRO A 125 4.78 -17.52 6.83
C PRO A 125 3.66 -16.65 7.40
N ASN A 126 4.00 -15.72 8.30
CA ASN A 126 3.06 -14.86 9.01
C ASN A 126 3.04 -13.42 8.49
N LEU A 127 3.68 -13.14 7.35
CA LEU A 127 3.74 -11.81 6.77
C LEU A 127 2.33 -11.36 6.39
N LYS A 128 1.90 -10.21 6.93
CA LYS A 128 0.58 -9.59 6.75
C LYS A 128 0.67 -8.26 6.02
N ARG A 129 1.80 -7.56 6.08
CA ARG A 129 2.01 -6.28 5.41
C ARG A 129 3.44 -6.14 4.89
N VAL A 130 3.56 -5.64 3.67
CA VAL A 130 4.81 -5.23 3.02
C VAL A 130 4.58 -3.83 2.47
N HIS A 131 5.40 -2.90 2.89
CA HIS A 131 5.53 -1.60 2.23
C HIS A 131 6.87 -1.57 1.50
N PHE A 132 6.84 -1.16 0.23
CA PHE A 132 8.02 -1.11 -0.61
C PHE A 132 7.99 0.13 -1.51
N GLU A 133 8.75 1.16 -1.14
CA GLU A 133 8.77 2.43 -1.88
C GLU A 133 9.83 2.40 -2.99
N GLN A 134 9.50 1.82 -4.15
CA GLN A 134 10.19 2.04 -5.42
C GLN A 134 9.29 1.70 -6.62
N SER A 135 9.47 2.42 -7.74
CA SER A 135 8.87 2.09 -9.04
C SER A 135 9.56 0.84 -9.61
N VAL A 136 9.07 -0.36 -9.30
CA VAL A 136 9.75 -1.58 -9.74
C VAL A 136 8.85 -2.51 -10.55
N THR A 137 9.22 -2.71 -11.81
CA THR A 137 8.72 -3.79 -12.67
C THR A 137 9.32 -5.15 -12.25
N ALA A 138 10.55 -5.16 -11.71
CA ALA A 138 11.15 -6.31 -11.04
C ALA A 138 10.53 -6.52 -9.65
N GLY A 139 10.05 -7.73 -9.34
CA GLY A 139 9.39 -8.05 -8.07
C GLY A 139 7.87 -7.91 -8.07
N ALA A 140 7.26 -7.30 -9.10
CA ALA A 140 5.81 -7.18 -9.22
C ALA A 140 5.08 -8.53 -9.11
N GLU A 141 5.65 -9.60 -9.65
CA GLU A 141 5.08 -10.95 -9.56
C GLU A 141 5.16 -11.52 -8.13
N ILE A 142 6.24 -11.23 -7.40
CA ILE A 142 6.39 -11.63 -6.00
C ILE A 142 5.38 -10.87 -5.13
N LEU A 143 5.26 -9.56 -5.33
CA LEU A 143 4.27 -8.72 -4.66
C LEU A 143 2.83 -9.17 -4.96
N ARG A 144 2.52 -9.55 -6.21
CA ARG A 144 1.22 -10.15 -6.56
C ARG A 144 1.00 -11.49 -5.87
N THR A 145 2.03 -12.32 -5.78
CA THR A 145 1.95 -13.62 -5.09
C THR A 145 1.69 -13.42 -3.60
N LEU A 146 2.37 -12.46 -2.95
CA LEU A 146 2.12 -12.05 -1.57
C LEU A 146 0.68 -11.54 -1.41
N ALA A 147 0.23 -10.65 -2.28
CA ALA A 147 -1.15 -10.16 -2.27
C ALA A 147 -2.18 -11.30 -2.42
N GLY A 148 -1.90 -12.28 -3.28
CA GLY A 148 -2.72 -13.48 -3.46
C GLY A 148 -2.80 -14.37 -2.20
N ARG A 149 -1.79 -14.30 -1.33
CA ARG A 149 -1.78 -14.94 0.01
C ARG A 149 -2.55 -14.12 1.06
N GLY A 150 -3.06 -12.94 0.70
CA GLY A 150 -3.75 -12.02 1.61
C GLY A 150 -2.81 -11.06 2.34
N VAL A 151 -1.55 -10.95 1.91
CA VAL A 151 -0.60 -9.96 2.45
C VAL A 151 -0.96 -8.59 1.89
N GLN A 152 -1.05 -7.59 2.76
CA GLN A 152 -1.10 -6.20 2.37
C GLN A 152 0.20 -5.80 1.70
N VAL A 153 0.12 -5.42 0.43
CA VAL A 153 1.25 -4.83 -0.27
C VAL A 153 0.86 -3.41 -0.59
N ASP A 154 1.57 -2.49 0.06
CA ASP A 154 1.44 -1.07 -0.18
C ASP A 154 2.25 -0.71 -1.43
N ASP A 155 1.78 0.24 -2.23
CA ASP A 155 2.43 0.74 -3.44
C ASP A 155 2.64 -0.31 -4.55
N LEU A 156 1.73 -1.27 -4.65
CA LEU A 156 1.61 -2.14 -5.82
C LEU A 156 1.58 -1.28 -7.09
N VAL A 157 2.59 -1.47 -7.94
CA VAL A 157 2.77 -0.97 -9.33
C VAL A 157 1.58 -0.16 -9.88
N PRO A 158 1.81 1.05 -10.43
CA PRO A 158 0.75 1.85 -11.02
C PRO A 158 -0.16 1.00 -11.90
N TYR A 159 -1.45 1.02 -11.59
CA TYR A 159 -2.50 0.27 -12.30
C TYR A 159 -2.48 0.47 -13.85
N SER A 160 -1.77 1.49 -14.34
CA SER A 160 -1.80 2.01 -15.72
C SER A 160 -1.21 1.13 -16.82
N ASP A 161 -0.46 0.07 -16.53
CA ASP A 161 0.17 -0.70 -17.61
C ASP A 161 -0.78 -1.74 -18.23
N GLY A 162 -1.44 -1.33 -19.33
CA GLY A 162 -2.11 -2.21 -20.28
C GLY A 162 -3.50 -2.70 -19.89
N LYS A 163 -4.04 -2.27 -18.75
CA LYS A 163 -5.41 -2.60 -18.34
C LYS A 163 -6.45 -1.68 -18.98
N PRO A 164 -7.66 -2.17 -19.33
CA PRO A 164 -8.71 -1.34 -19.91
C PRO A 164 -9.19 -0.24 -18.96
N PHE A 165 -9.76 0.84 -19.52
CA PHE A 165 -10.21 2.03 -18.78
C PHE A 165 -9.02 2.79 -18.18
N GLY A 166 -8.22 3.42 -19.06
CA GLY A 166 -6.95 4.07 -18.70
C GLY A 166 -7.07 5.29 -17.77
N CYS A 167 -8.29 5.77 -17.51
CA CYS A 167 -8.59 6.73 -16.45
C CYS A 167 -9.08 5.97 -15.20
N ALA A 168 -8.43 6.16 -14.04
CA ALA A 168 -8.79 5.50 -12.79
C ALA A 168 -10.27 5.73 -12.42
N ASN A 169 -10.77 6.96 -12.56
CA ASN A 169 -12.17 7.29 -12.32
C ASN A 169 -13.14 6.58 -13.27
N LEU A 170 -12.79 6.41 -14.55
CA LEU A 170 -13.62 5.63 -15.48
C LEU A 170 -13.69 4.16 -15.05
N ARG A 171 -12.57 3.59 -14.62
CA ARG A 171 -12.55 2.22 -14.13
C ARG A 171 -13.33 2.05 -12.84
N LEU A 172 -13.19 2.97 -11.89
CA LEU A 172 -13.98 2.98 -10.67
C LEU A 172 -15.47 3.06 -10.98
N ALA A 173 -15.89 3.87 -11.97
CA ALA A 173 -17.27 3.92 -12.41
C ALA A 173 -17.78 2.57 -12.93
N VAL A 174 -16.96 1.87 -13.72
CA VAL A 174 -17.29 0.53 -14.23
C VAL A 174 -17.41 -0.47 -13.08
N LEU A 175 -16.46 -0.48 -12.15
CA LEU A 175 -16.48 -1.37 -10.98
C LEU A 175 -17.65 -1.07 -10.05
N ASP A 176 -17.96 0.20 -9.81
CA ASP A 176 -19.10 0.66 -9.01
C ASP A 176 -20.43 0.15 -9.59
N THR A 177 -20.58 0.24 -10.91
CA THR A 177 -21.74 -0.29 -11.63
C THR A 177 -21.85 -1.81 -11.52
N LEU A 178 -20.71 -2.52 -11.45
CA LEU A 178 -20.64 -3.97 -11.38
C LEU A 178 -20.70 -4.55 -9.96
N GLN A 179 -20.80 -3.76 -8.89
CA GLN A 179 -20.73 -4.26 -7.51
C GLN A 179 -21.75 -5.36 -7.17
N LYS A 180 -22.84 -5.49 -7.93
CA LYS A 180 -23.82 -6.59 -7.77
C LYS A 180 -23.34 -7.94 -8.29
N VAL A 181 -22.39 -7.95 -9.22
CA VAL A 181 -21.91 -9.14 -9.95
C VAL A 181 -20.40 -9.34 -9.83
N VAL A 182 -19.66 -8.31 -9.39
CA VAL A 182 -18.23 -8.33 -9.10
C VAL A 182 -18.06 -8.02 -7.62
N LYS A 183 -17.45 -8.96 -6.88
CA LYS A 183 -17.09 -8.74 -5.48
C LYS A 183 -15.77 -7.97 -5.41
N LEU A 184 -15.82 -6.77 -4.85
CA LEU A 184 -14.60 -6.01 -4.55
C LEU A 184 -13.83 -6.67 -3.40
N PRO A 185 -12.48 -6.58 -3.41
CA PRO A 185 -11.67 -7.06 -2.29
C PRO A 185 -12.01 -6.28 -1.00
N SER A 186 -11.81 -6.91 0.15
CA SER A 186 -11.87 -6.19 1.42
C SER A 186 -10.76 -5.14 1.47
N THR A 187 -11.10 -3.94 1.92
CA THR A 187 -10.14 -2.85 2.09
C THR A 187 -9.24 -3.13 3.28
N TYR A 188 -7.97 -2.74 3.16
CA TYR A 188 -7.05 -2.66 4.29
C TYR A 188 -7.45 -1.51 5.21
N PRO A 189 -7.05 -1.55 6.50
CA PRO A 189 -7.17 -0.40 7.38
C PRO A 189 -6.48 0.81 6.74
N PHE A 190 -7.20 1.92 6.60
CA PHE A 190 -6.67 3.16 6.02
C PHE A 190 -6.93 4.33 6.97
N ASP A 191 -6.06 5.33 6.89
CA ASP A 191 -6.27 6.61 7.57
C ASP A 191 -7.22 7.46 6.71
N PRO A 192 -8.42 7.82 7.20
CA PRO A 192 -9.40 8.57 6.41
C PRO A 192 -8.94 10.00 6.06
N TYR A 193 -7.85 10.48 6.65
CA TYR A 193 -7.23 11.77 6.37
C TYR A 193 -6.02 11.67 5.43
N ARG A 194 -5.67 10.47 4.96
CA ARG A 194 -4.59 10.24 3.99
C ARG A 194 -5.12 9.52 2.75
N TYR A 195 -4.41 9.67 1.64
CA TYR A 195 -4.75 9.03 0.39
C TYR A 195 -4.62 7.50 0.50
N ASP A 196 -5.69 6.79 0.19
CA ASP A 196 -5.76 5.33 0.24
C ASP A 196 -5.34 4.68 -1.09
N ARG A 197 -4.11 4.99 -1.51
CA ARG A 197 -3.51 4.53 -2.78
C ARG A 197 -3.49 3.01 -2.89
N ASP A 198 -3.26 2.32 -1.78
CA ASP A 198 -3.14 0.87 -1.72
C ASP A 198 -4.47 0.17 -1.98
N ASN A 199 -5.56 0.62 -1.33
CA ASN A 199 -6.87 0.05 -1.63
C ASN A 199 -7.35 0.46 -3.03
N LEU A 200 -6.97 1.65 -3.53
CA LEU A 200 -7.30 2.05 -4.89
C LEU A 200 -6.71 1.05 -5.89
N TYR A 201 -5.41 0.78 -5.85
CA TYR A 201 -4.78 -0.14 -6.80
C TYR A 201 -5.34 -1.56 -6.70
N ARG A 202 -5.71 -2.02 -5.51
CA ARG A 202 -6.35 -3.35 -5.34
C ARG A 202 -7.71 -3.42 -6.00
N VAL A 203 -8.52 -2.38 -5.84
CA VAL A 203 -9.84 -2.29 -6.50
C VAL A 203 -9.66 -2.19 -8.00
N LEU A 204 -8.73 -1.35 -8.48
CA LEU A 204 -8.45 -1.24 -9.90
C LEU A 204 -7.89 -2.55 -10.49
N ALA A 205 -7.14 -3.36 -9.74
CA ALA A 205 -6.61 -4.64 -10.21
C ALA A 205 -7.66 -5.74 -10.40
N VAL A 206 -8.91 -5.56 -9.95
CA VAL A 206 -9.98 -6.56 -10.09
C VAL A 206 -10.17 -6.93 -11.57
N GLU A 207 -10.05 -8.22 -11.88
CA GLU A 207 -10.30 -8.72 -13.24
C GLU A 207 -11.80 -8.64 -13.56
N ILE A 208 -12.12 -8.15 -14.76
CA ILE A 208 -13.50 -8.00 -15.23
C ILE A 208 -13.61 -8.78 -16.54
N THR A 209 -14.52 -9.75 -16.58
CA THR A 209 -14.79 -10.54 -17.77
C THR A 209 -15.64 -9.74 -18.77
N GLN A 210 -15.55 -10.10 -20.06
CA GLN A 210 -16.42 -9.48 -21.06
C GLN A 210 -17.91 -9.72 -20.79
N GLU A 211 -18.27 -10.89 -20.26
CA GLU A 211 -19.65 -11.20 -19.87
C GLU A 211 -20.18 -10.21 -18.82
N GLN A 212 -19.36 -9.87 -17.82
CA GLN A 212 -19.70 -8.84 -16.83
C GLN A 212 -19.81 -7.45 -17.47
N LEU A 213 -18.88 -7.07 -18.36
CA LEU A 213 -18.93 -5.78 -19.06
C LEU A 213 -20.18 -5.63 -19.92
N ASP A 214 -20.61 -6.72 -20.58
CA ASP A 214 -21.80 -6.75 -21.42
C ASP A 214 -23.11 -6.55 -20.62
N THR A 215 -23.08 -6.66 -19.29
CA THR A 215 -24.25 -6.33 -18.44
C THR A 215 -24.47 -4.83 -18.24
N ILE A 216 -23.51 -3.98 -18.60
CA ILE A 216 -23.60 -2.53 -18.40
C ILE A 216 -24.37 -1.88 -19.55
N GLU A 217 -25.62 -1.49 -19.30
CA GLU A 217 -26.42 -0.67 -20.22
C GLU A 217 -26.32 0.84 -19.94
N ALA A 218 -26.01 1.23 -18.71
CA ALA A 218 -25.87 2.63 -18.31
C ALA A 218 -24.72 2.78 -17.31
N LEU A 219 -23.90 3.81 -17.52
CA LEU A 219 -22.78 4.15 -16.64
C LEU A 219 -23.00 5.54 -16.05
N HIS A 220 -23.07 5.62 -14.74
CA HIS A 220 -23.32 6.84 -14.00
C HIS A 220 -22.17 7.11 -13.02
N TRP A 221 -21.61 8.32 -13.04
CA TRP A 221 -20.47 8.66 -12.19
C TRP A 221 -20.57 10.08 -11.61
N LEU A 222 -20.48 10.16 -10.28
CA LEU A 222 -20.42 11.39 -9.49
C LEU A 222 -19.43 11.22 -8.31
N GLY A 223 -18.34 10.47 -8.51
CA GLY A 223 -17.40 10.15 -7.41
C GLY A 223 -17.67 8.83 -6.67
N GLY A 224 -18.50 7.95 -7.25
CA GLY A 224 -18.71 6.58 -6.75
C GLY A 224 -19.72 6.44 -5.60
N GLY A 225 -20.08 5.20 -5.28
CA GLY A 225 -20.95 4.84 -4.16
C GLY A 225 -20.18 4.75 -2.82
N HIS A 226 -20.91 4.48 -1.72
CA HIS A 226 -20.34 4.39 -0.36
C HIS A 226 -19.07 3.51 -0.26
N THR A 227 -18.99 2.46 -1.08
CA THR A 227 -17.93 1.46 -1.09
C THR A 227 -16.66 1.89 -1.82
N THR A 228 -16.73 2.82 -2.78
CA THR A 228 -15.57 3.31 -3.55
C THR A 228 -15.30 4.80 -3.32
N ALA A 229 -16.16 5.50 -2.57
CA ALA A 229 -16.05 6.92 -2.30
C ALA A 229 -14.73 7.32 -1.60
N HIS A 230 -14.16 6.45 -0.76
CA HIS A 230 -12.85 6.73 -0.13
C HIS A 230 -11.67 6.59 -1.11
N LEU A 231 -11.85 5.86 -2.21
CA LEU A 231 -10.82 5.58 -3.21
C LEU A 231 -10.70 6.68 -4.27
N VAL A 232 -11.77 7.47 -4.45
CA VAL A 232 -11.80 8.55 -5.45
C VAL A 232 -11.09 9.82 -4.96
N TRP A 233 -10.82 9.96 -3.66
CA TRP A 233 -10.17 11.14 -3.09
C TRP A 233 -8.75 11.38 -3.60
N GLU A 234 -8.03 10.34 -4.06
CA GLU A 234 -6.75 10.54 -4.75
C GLU A 234 -6.93 11.32 -6.07
N GLN A 235 -8.10 11.19 -6.69
CA GLN A 235 -8.44 11.82 -7.96
C GLN A 235 -9.19 13.15 -7.78
N TRP A 236 -9.28 13.62 -6.52
CA TRP A 236 -9.87 14.91 -6.16
C TRP A 236 -8.85 16.02 -6.36
N ASP A 237 -9.27 17.12 -6.99
CA ASP A 237 -8.39 18.22 -7.37
C ASP A 237 -8.03 19.17 -6.20
N GLY A 238 -8.58 18.96 -5.01
CA GLY A 238 -8.34 19.82 -3.85
C GLY A 238 -9.35 20.96 -3.70
N GLU A 239 -10.21 21.20 -4.68
CA GLU A 239 -10.97 22.45 -4.81
C GLU A 239 -12.46 22.27 -5.15
N SER A 240 -12.84 21.21 -5.87
CA SER A 240 -14.21 20.99 -6.35
C SER A 240 -14.76 19.62 -5.94
N ASP A 241 -16.03 19.47 -5.55
CA ASP A 241 -16.65 18.15 -5.23
C ASP A 241 -16.80 17.22 -6.47
N GLU A 242 -15.94 17.37 -7.47
CA GLU A 242 -15.99 16.69 -8.75
C GLU A 242 -14.86 15.67 -8.89
N PHE A 243 -15.15 14.56 -9.59
CA PHE A 243 -14.20 13.47 -9.81
C PHE A 243 -14.05 13.23 -11.31
N HIS A 244 -13.03 13.85 -11.89
CA HIS A 244 -12.93 14.00 -13.34
C HIS A 244 -12.63 12.68 -14.05
N ILE A 245 -13.46 12.33 -15.02
CA ILE A 245 -13.09 11.36 -16.04
C ILE A 245 -12.45 12.13 -17.18
N THR A 246 -11.13 12.03 -17.32
CA THR A 246 -10.35 12.78 -18.32
C THR A 246 -10.11 12.02 -19.62
N SER A 247 -10.46 10.74 -19.66
CA SER A 247 -10.34 9.88 -20.84
C SER A 247 -11.36 8.75 -20.82
N LEU A 248 -11.95 8.48 -21.98
CA LEU A 248 -12.85 7.38 -22.27
C LEU A 248 -12.16 6.18 -22.94
N ALA A 249 -10.83 6.15 -23.00
CA ALA A 249 -10.11 5.01 -23.55
C ALA A 249 -10.49 3.70 -22.83
N GLY A 250 -10.92 2.67 -23.56
CA GLY A 250 -11.44 1.40 -23.02
C GLY A 250 -12.97 1.32 -22.97
N ILE A 251 -13.69 2.43 -23.13
CA ILE A 251 -15.16 2.45 -23.10
C ILE A 251 -15.81 1.65 -24.24
N GLU A 252 -15.06 1.37 -25.31
CA GLU A 252 -15.47 0.50 -26.42
C GLU A 252 -15.72 -0.94 -25.99
N LEU A 253 -15.17 -1.39 -24.86
CA LEU A 253 -15.44 -2.71 -24.30
C LEU A 253 -16.86 -2.82 -23.71
N LEU A 254 -17.52 -1.69 -23.42
CA LEU A 254 -18.93 -1.66 -23.00
C LEU A 254 -19.83 -1.71 -24.23
N ARG A 255 -20.06 -2.92 -24.74
CA ARG A 255 -20.75 -3.16 -26.03
C ARG A 255 -22.22 -2.78 -26.00
N ASN A 256 -22.87 -2.93 -24.83
CA ASN A 256 -24.29 -2.68 -24.63
C ASN A 256 -24.59 -1.31 -24.00
N LEU A 257 -23.58 -0.45 -23.86
CA LEU A 257 -23.75 0.88 -23.25
C LEU A 257 -24.72 1.73 -24.09
N ARG A 258 -25.76 2.26 -23.45
CA ARG A 258 -26.78 3.15 -24.04
C ARG A 258 -26.80 4.53 -23.42
N ALA A 259 -26.33 4.66 -22.19
CA ALA A 259 -26.28 5.94 -21.48
C ALA A 259 -24.98 6.12 -20.70
N LEU A 260 -24.36 7.30 -20.82
CA LEU A 260 -23.26 7.76 -19.99
C LEU A 260 -23.66 9.07 -19.32
N ARG A 261 -23.63 9.09 -17.99
CA ARG A 261 -23.80 10.33 -17.21
C ARG A 261 -22.63 10.53 -16.27
N VAL A 262 -21.97 11.68 -16.39
CA VAL A 262 -20.74 12.00 -15.68
C VAL A 262 -20.74 13.47 -15.27
N SER A 263 -19.93 13.83 -14.28
CA SER A 263 -19.69 15.23 -13.91
C SER A 263 -18.21 15.45 -13.58
N PRO A 264 -17.56 16.47 -14.15
CA PRO A 264 -18.07 17.35 -15.21
C PRO A 264 -17.94 16.67 -16.57
N LEU A 265 -18.87 16.95 -17.49
CA LEU A 265 -18.77 16.45 -18.87
C LEU A 265 -17.64 17.16 -19.63
N SER A 266 -17.31 18.39 -19.24
CA SER A 266 -16.28 19.23 -19.85
C SER A 266 -14.86 18.69 -19.69
N ALA A 267 -14.60 17.82 -18.71
CA ALA A 267 -13.29 17.19 -18.51
C ALA A 267 -12.96 16.12 -19.57
N ILE A 268 -13.95 15.65 -20.34
CA ILE A 268 -13.76 14.63 -21.36
C ILE A 268 -13.45 15.27 -22.71
N PRO A 269 -12.45 14.77 -23.46
CA PRO A 269 -12.18 15.24 -24.83
C PRO A 269 -13.42 15.13 -25.74
N ALA A 270 -13.74 16.23 -26.43
CA ALA A 270 -14.99 16.37 -27.19
C ALA A 270 -15.13 15.32 -28.31
N GLU A 271 -14.02 14.90 -28.89
CA GLU A 271 -13.97 13.85 -29.92
C GLU A 271 -14.41 12.48 -29.37
N GLN A 272 -14.08 12.16 -28.12
CA GLN A 272 -14.49 10.91 -27.48
C GLN A 272 -15.99 10.92 -27.16
N VAL A 273 -16.52 12.07 -26.71
CA VAL A 273 -17.97 12.27 -26.52
C VAL A 273 -18.71 12.14 -27.85
N ALA A 274 -18.20 12.76 -28.92
CA ALA A 274 -18.79 12.68 -30.25
C ALA A 274 -18.81 11.24 -30.78
N ALA A 275 -17.72 10.49 -30.59
CA ALA A 275 -17.63 9.09 -30.99
C ALA A 275 -18.67 8.20 -30.27
N LEU A 276 -18.90 8.41 -28.98
CA LEU A 276 -19.97 7.71 -28.25
C LEU A 276 -21.37 8.06 -28.76
N ARG A 277 -21.64 9.35 -28.99
CA ARG A 277 -22.93 9.78 -29.54
C ARG A 277 -23.18 9.19 -30.92
N ALA A 278 -22.15 9.08 -31.76
CA ALA A 278 -22.23 8.45 -33.07
C ALA A 278 -22.56 6.94 -32.99
N ARG A 279 -22.20 6.27 -31.87
CA ARG A 279 -22.62 4.88 -31.56
C ARG A 279 -24.06 4.78 -31.05
N GLY A 280 -24.79 5.90 -30.92
CA GLY A 280 -26.14 5.93 -30.37
C GLY A 280 -26.20 5.98 -28.84
N VAL A 281 -25.07 6.24 -28.16
CA VAL A 281 -25.04 6.39 -26.70
C VAL A 281 -25.51 7.78 -26.32
N SER A 282 -26.48 7.86 -25.42
CA SER A 282 -26.89 9.13 -24.79
C SER A 282 -25.80 9.57 -23.82
N VAL A 283 -25.18 10.73 -24.08
CA VAL A 283 -24.13 11.30 -23.21
C VAL A 283 -24.58 12.64 -22.67
N ALA A 284 -24.70 12.73 -21.35
CA ALA A 284 -25.15 13.93 -20.65
C ALA A 284 -24.37 14.18 -19.37
N GLU A 285 -24.36 15.43 -18.93
CA GLU A 285 -23.82 15.81 -17.63
C GLU A 285 -24.80 15.42 -16.52
N TRP A 286 -24.26 15.02 -15.36
CA TRP A 286 -25.10 14.70 -14.20
C TRP A 286 -25.93 15.92 -13.79
N GLY A 287 -27.20 15.70 -13.39
CA GLY A 287 -28.12 16.79 -13.03
C GLY A 287 -28.71 17.58 -14.21
N VAL A 288 -28.22 17.40 -15.45
CA VAL A 288 -28.80 18.03 -16.64
C VAL A 288 -29.86 17.11 -17.28
N PRO A 289 -31.09 17.57 -17.54
CA PRO A 289 -32.09 16.78 -18.25
C PRO A 289 -31.61 16.42 -19.66
N VAL A 290 -31.73 15.14 -20.04
CA VAL A 290 -31.46 14.71 -21.41
C VAL A 290 -32.59 15.27 -22.29
N VAL A 291 -32.27 16.23 -23.15
CA VAL A 291 -33.21 16.70 -24.18
C VAL A 291 -33.28 15.61 -25.24
N GLY A 292 -34.49 15.08 -25.45
CA GLY A 292 -34.78 13.89 -26.27
C GLY A 292 -34.57 14.08 -27.76
#